data_AF-A0A7H4MUH3-F1
#
_entry.id   AF-A0A7H4MUH3-F1
#
_cell.length_a   1.000
_cell.length_b   1.000
_cell.length_c   1.000
_cell.angle_alpha   90.00
_cell.angle_beta   90.00
_cell.angle_gamma   90.00
#
_symmetry.space_group_name_H-M   'P 1'
#
loop_
_entity.id
_entity.type
_entity.pdbx_description
1 polymer ?
#
loop_
_entity_poly.entity_id
_entity_poly.type
_entity_poly.pdbx_seq_one_letter_code
_entity_poly.pdbx_strand_id
1 'polypeptide(L)'
;MMPTFTHYFMGPLVASFYQRYPNITLDIQELAQNRMETLLLNDELDIGIAFDGSDSRDIVSQPLLSETLALVVGRSHPLAATRRVALTRSIRRH
;
A
#
# COMPACT_ATOMS: atom_id res chain seq x y z
N MET A 1 -1.89 4.14 -9.49
CA MET A 1 -0.48 3.82 -9.13
C MET A 1 -0.54 2.67 -8.14
N MET A 2 0.25 1.62 -8.34
CA MET A 2 0.35 0.55 -7.35
C MET A 2 1.07 1.02 -6.09
N PRO A 3 0.56 0.72 -4.90
CA PRO A 3 1.30 0.98 -3.68
C PRO A 3 2.48 0.02 -3.55
N THR A 4 3.59 0.50 -3.01
CA THR A 4 4.84 -0.29 -2.83
C THR A 4 4.65 -1.49 -1.90
N PHE A 5 3.68 -1.43 -0.98
CA PHE A 5 3.43 -2.53 -0.05
C PHE A 5 2.99 -3.81 -0.74
N THR A 6 2.34 -3.75 -1.89
CA THR A 6 1.87 -4.96 -2.58
C THR A 6 3.01 -5.93 -2.86
N HIS A 7 4.22 -5.42 -3.18
CA HIS A 7 5.37 -6.27 -3.48
C HIS A 7 5.97 -6.99 -2.28
N TYR A 8 5.99 -6.37 -1.10
CA TYR A 8 6.69 -6.94 0.05
C TYR A 8 5.72 -7.55 1.10
N PHE A 9 4.47 -7.08 1.16
CA PHE A 9 3.51 -7.45 2.20
C PHE A 9 2.56 -8.58 1.75
N MET A 10 2.06 -8.57 0.51
CA MET A 10 1.04 -9.53 0.06
C MET A 10 1.53 -10.98 0.02
N GLY A 11 2.74 -11.23 -0.48
CA GLY A 11 3.29 -12.58 -0.58
C GLY A 11 3.29 -13.33 0.78
N PRO A 12 3.96 -12.78 1.82
CA PRO A 12 3.95 -13.37 3.16
C PRO A 12 2.54 -13.46 3.78
N LEU A 13 1.68 -12.45 3.56
CA LEU A 13 0.31 -12.45 4.08
C LEU A 13 -0.47 -13.65 3.53
N VAL A 14 -0.51 -13.78 2.21
CA VAL A 14 -1.23 -14.84 1.49
C VAL A 14 -0.70 -16.22 1.87
N ALA A 15 0.62 -16.39 1.92
CA ALA A 15 1.23 -17.65 2.35
C ALA A 15 0.80 -18.04 3.78
N SER A 16 0.83 -17.10 4.72
CA SER A 16 0.42 -17.35 6.11
C SER A 16 -1.08 -17.62 6.26
N PHE A 17 -1.90 -17.07 5.38
CA PHE A 17 -3.35 -17.30 5.35
C PHE A 17 -3.64 -18.71 4.86
N TYR A 18 -3.08 -19.10 3.71
CA TYR A 18 -3.26 -20.44 3.14
C TYR A 18 -2.78 -21.55 4.10
N GLN A 19 -1.68 -21.32 4.83
CA GLN A 19 -1.21 -22.28 5.84
C GLN A 19 -2.20 -22.46 7.00
N ARG A 20 -2.89 -21.40 7.42
CA ARG A 20 -3.88 -21.45 8.51
C ARG A 20 -5.24 -21.96 8.04
N TYR A 21 -5.62 -21.66 6.81
CA TYR A 21 -6.94 -21.95 6.26
C TYR A 21 -6.84 -22.62 4.88
N PRO A 22 -6.42 -23.89 4.82
CA PRO A 22 -6.11 -24.56 3.55
C PRO A 22 -7.34 -24.81 2.65
N ASN A 23 -8.55 -24.72 3.21
CA ASN A 23 -9.80 -24.96 2.48
C ASN A 23 -10.48 -23.67 2.02
N ILE A 24 -9.86 -22.51 2.23
CA ILE A 24 -10.37 -21.23 1.74
C ILE A 24 -9.60 -20.85 0.48
N THR A 25 -10.32 -20.63 -0.61
CA THR A 25 -9.75 -20.07 -1.84
C THR A 25 -9.75 -18.55 -1.74
N LEU A 26 -8.59 -17.92 -1.93
CA LEU A 26 -8.49 -16.47 -2.05
C LEU A 26 -8.53 -16.07 -3.53
N ASP A 27 -9.49 -15.22 -3.91
CA ASP A 27 -9.42 -14.43 -5.13
C ASP A 27 -8.76 -13.08 -4.82
N ILE A 28 -7.71 -12.74 -5.56
CA ILE A 28 -6.90 -11.55 -5.29
C ILE A 28 -6.80 -10.76 -6.58
N GLN A 29 -7.32 -9.53 -6.52
CA GLN A 29 -7.32 -8.62 -7.65
C GLN A 29 -6.52 -7.37 -7.32
N GLU A 30 -5.81 -6.87 -8.33
CA GLU A 30 -5.09 -5.62 -8.23
C GLU A 30 -5.91 -4.51 -8.90
N LEU A 31 -6.32 -3.51 -8.13
CA LEU A 31 -7.28 -2.50 -8.56
C LEU A 31 -6.82 -1.11 -8.16
N ALA A 32 -7.24 -0.10 -8.95
CA ALA A 32 -7.17 1.27 -8.50
C ALA A 32 -8.15 1.48 -7.33
N GLN A 33 -7.78 2.31 -6.34
CA GLN A 33 -8.56 2.50 -5.11
C GLN A 33 -10.01 2.90 -5.39
N ASN A 34 -10.25 3.82 -6.32
CA ASN A 34 -11.61 4.24 -6.70
C ASN A 34 -12.45 3.07 -7.26
N ARG A 35 -11.85 2.14 -8.01
CA ARG A 35 -12.54 0.96 -8.53
C ARG A 35 -12.80 -0.05 -7.41
N MET A 36 -11.83 -0.26 -6.53
CA MET A 36 -11.97 -1.13 -5.37
C MET A 36 -13.09 -0.65 -4.43
N GLU A 37 -13.14 0.66 -4.12
CA GLU A 37 -14.21 1.27 -3.33
C GLU A 37 -15.58 1.09 -4.01
N THR A 38 -15.66 1.24 -5.34
CA THR A 38 -16.90 0.99 -6.09
C THR A 38 -17.38 -0.45 -5.93
N LEU A 39 -16.47 -1.44 -6.01
CA LEU A 39 -16.82 -2.86 -5.87
C LEU A 39 -17.22 -3.22 -4.43
N LEU A 40 -16.55 -2.64 -3.43
CA LEU A 40 -16.94 -2.79 -2.01
C LEU A 40 -18.37 -2.27 -1.79
N LEU A 41 -18.70 -1.08 -2.32
CA LEU A 41 -20.03 -0.47 -2.17
C LEU A 41 -21.15 -1.22 -2.89
N ASN A 42 -20.80 -2.00 -3.91
CA ASN A 42 -21.74 -2.83 -4.67
C ASN A 42 -21.83 -4.27 -4.15
N ASP A 43 -21.16 -4.60 -3.04
CA ASP A 43 -21.04 -5.98 -2.52
C ASP A 43 -20.39 -6.97 -3.53
N GLU A 44 -19.57 -6.45 -4.46
CA GLU A 44 -18.83 -7.24 -5.45
C GLU A 44 -17.40 -7.60 -4.98
N LEU A 45 -16.94 -6.97 -3.90
CA LEU A 45 -15.65 -7.24 -3.26
C LEU A 45 -15.84 -7.24 -1.73
N ASP A 46 -15.20 -8.19 -1.05
CA ASP A 46 -15.34 -8.33 0.40
C ASP A 46 -14.39 -7.41 1.20
N ILE A 47 -13.13 -7.30 0.74
CA ILE A 47 -12.06 -6.63 1.48
C ILE A 47 -11.18 -5.83 0.51
N GLY A 48 -10.88 -4.59 0.87
CA GLY A 48 -9.88 -3.75 0.20
C GLY A 48 -8.69 -3.42 1.10
N ILE A 49 -7.49 -3.36 0.53
CA ILE A 49 -6.28 -2.88 1.22
C ILE A 49 -5.77 -1.66 0.45
N ALA A 50 -5.81 -0.50 1.09
CA ALA A 50 -5.46 0.78 0.50
C ALA A 50 -4.64 1.66 1.45
N PHE A 51 -4.14 2.77 0.93
CA PHE A 51 -3.76 3.88 1.78
C PHE A 51 -5.00 4.60 2.30
N ASP A 52 -4.84 5.29 3.44
CA ASP A 52 -5.90 6.10 4.03
C ASP A 52 -6.36 7.22 3.06
N GLY A 53 -7.62 7.63 3.18
CA GLY A 53 -8.26 8.62 2.30
C GLY A 53 -9.52 8.15 1.58
N SER A 54 -10.21 7.12 2.08
CA SER A 54 -11.58 6.81 1.63
C SER A 54 -12.53 7.89 2.11
N ASP A 55 -13.21 8.57 1.18
CA ASP A 55 -14.23 9.57 1.50
C ASP A 55 -15.63 8.96 1.73
N SER A 56 -15.80 7.65 1.48
CA SER A 56 -17.09 6.98 1.62
C SER A 56 -17.43 6.71 3.08
N ARG A 57 -18.63 7.13 3.51
CA ARG A 57 -19.16 6.87 4.87
C ARG A 57 -19.61 5.42 5.06
N ASP A 58 -19.83 4.71 3.96
CA ASP A 58 -20.31 3.33 3.96
C ASP A 58 -19.15 2.31 3.93
N ILE A 59 -17.91 2.80 3.85
CA ILE A 59 -16.70 1.98 3.95
C ILE A 59 -16.06 2.19 5.31
N VAL A 60 -15.99 1.12 6.10
CA VAL A 60 -15.24 1.12 7.37
C VAL A 60 -13.79 0.79 7.09
N SER A 61 -12.88 1.69 7.47
CA SER A 61 -11.44 1.49 7.34
C SER A 61 -10.80 1.17 8.69
N GLN A 62 -9.86 0.22 8.69
CA GLN A 62 -9.06 -0.13 9.87
C GLN A 62 -7.56 -0.03 9.53
N PRO A 63 -6.74 0.63 10.37
CA PRO A 63 -5.31 0.68 10.15
C PRO A 63 -4.69 -0.72 10.19
N LEU A 64 -4.04 -1.12 9.10
CA LEU A 64 -3.40 -2.44 8.98
C LEU A 64 -1.88 -2.38 9.20
N LEU A 65 -1.22 -1.41 8.59
CA LEU A 65 0.22 -1.19 8.68
C LEU A 65 0.56 0.30 8.51
N SER A 66 1.71 0.71 9.03
CA SER A 66 2.27 2.03 8.75
C SER A 66 3.36 1.90 7.69
N GLU A 67 3.09 2.40 6.49
CA GLU A 67 4.07 2.42 5.39
C GLU A 67 5.09 3.53 5.64
N THR A 68 6.36 3.17 5.77
CA THR A 68 7.44 4.15 5.88
C THR A 68 8.02 4.45 4.51
N LEU A 69 7.67 5.60 3.94
CA LEU A 69 8.31 6.09 2.72
C LEU A 69 9.72 6.60 3.01
N ALA A 70 10.68 6.17 2.19
CA ALA A 70 12.08 6.56 2.30
C ALA A 70 12.55 7.33 1.07
N LEU A 71 13.40 8.34 1.29
CA LEU A 71 14.16 8.97 0.21
C LEU A 71 15.34 8.06 -0.15
N VAL A 72 15.35 7.55 -1.38
CA VAL A 72 16.46 6.78 -1.93
C VAL A 72 17.24 7.67 -2.90
N VAL A 73 18.54 7.81 -2.68
CA VAL A 73 19.46 8.55 -3.56
C VAL A 73 20.64 7.66 -3.97
N GLY A 74 21.25 7.95 -5.12
CA GLY A 74 22.47 7.29 -5.53
C GLY A 74 23.60 7.53 -4.53
N ARG A 75 24.55 6.58 -4.43
CA ARG A 75 25.67 6.67 -3.47
C ARG A 75 26.52 7.94 -3.65
N SER A 76 26.64 8.43 -4.88
CA SER A 76 27.39 9.66 -5.20
C SER A 76 26.55 10.94 -5.09
N HIS A 77 25.27 10.84 -4.73
CA HIS A 77 24.40 12.02 -4.61
C HIS A 77 24.79 12.82 -3.35
N PRO A 78 24.82 14.16 -3.39
CA PRO A 78 25.22 14.98 -2.22
C PRO A 78 24.44 14.68 -0.94
N LEU A 79 23.15 14.34 -1.09
CA LEU A 79 22.29 13.96 0.05
C LEU A 79 22.64 12.61 0.70
N ALA A 80 23.45 11.77 0.06
CA ALA A 80 23.86 10.49 0.62
C ALA A 80 24.74 10.65 1.89
N ALA A 81 25.44 11.78 2.02
CA ALA A 81 26.24 12.11 3.20
C ALA A 81 25.43 12.83 4.31
N THR A 82 24.16 13.14 4.06
CA THR A 82 23.35 13.99 4.93
C THR A 82 22.42 13.15 5.81
N ARG A 83 22.53 13.30 7.13
CA ARG A 83 21.70 12.53 8.10
C ARG A 83 20.24 12.99 8.18
N ARG A 84 19.96 14.26 7.89
CA ARG A 84 18.60 14.84 7.93
C ARG A 84 18.45 15.80 6.75
N VAL A 85 17.42 15.58 5.94
CA VAL A 85 17.10 16.45 4.81
C VAL A 85 15.80 17.16 5.11
N ALA A 86 15.77 18.48 4.96
CA ALA A 86 14.53 19.24 5.07
C ALA A 86 13.66 18.96 3.84
N LEU A 87 12.37 18.68 4.04
CA LEU A 87 11.39 18.69 2.96
C LEU A 87 11.10 20.13 2.55
N THR A 88 12.01 20.76 1.83
CA THR A 88 11.71 21.96 1.05
C THR A 88 11.18 21.53 -0.31
N ARG A 89 10.38 22.37 -0.96
CA ARG A 89 9.67 22.10 -2.24
C ARG A 89 10.59 21.79 -3.44
N SER A 90 11.89 21.61 -3.21
CA SER A 90 12.95 21.54 -4.21
C SER A 90 13.93 20.39 -3.96
N ILE A 91 13.45 19.19 -3.62
CA ILE A 91 14.23 17.97 -3.87
C ILE A 91 14.18 17.73 -5.39
N ARG A 92 14.97 18.52 -6.15
CA ARG A 92 15.09 18.34 -7.59
C ARG A 92 15.77 17.01 -7.84
N ARG A 93 15.19 16.19 -8.72
CA ARG A 93 15.88 15.04 -9.32
C ARG A 93 17.11 15.60 -10.05
N HIS A 94 18.31 15.16 -9.66
CA HIS A 94 19.54 15.31 -10.44
C HIS A 94 19.88 13.93 -11.00
#